data_AF-A0A383DQ82-F1
#
_entry.id   AF-A0A383DQ82-F1
#
_cell.length_a   1.000
_cell.length_b   1.000
_cell.length_c   1.000
_cell.angle_alpha   90.00
_cell.angle_beta   90.00
_cell.angle_gamma   90.00
#
_symmetry.space_group_name_H-M   'P 1'
#
loop_
_entity.id
_entity.type
_entity.pdbx_description
1 polymer ?
#
loop_
_entity_poly.entity_id
_entity_poly.type
_entity_poly.pdbx_seq_one_letter_code
_entity_poly.pdbx_strand_id
1 'polypeptide(L)'
;MRHPGALRNYASTIRELAERGHQIHLAFVMQDRLGDGRLLWDLTDDYSCITHSDLASKKTPYRFWLGLARGVRFWADFLRCLGPEYRDAVKLRERAQLRLPRVLVGLSRLPLINSGIGRALLWKLLLWIEQAIPTDHWVDSLIATQKPDVILVTP
;
A
#
# COMPACT_ATOMS: atom_id res chain seq x y z
N MET A 1 7.26 3.71 2.89
CA MET A 1 7.47 3.98 1.45
C MET A 1 7.78 2.69 0.69
N ARG A 2 7.44 2.61 -0.60
CA ARG A 2 7.67 1.38 -1.38
C ARG A 2 9.15 1.14 -1.68
N HIS A 3 9.89 2.16 -2.08
CA HIS A 3 11.33 2.12 -2.35
C HIS A 3 11.95 3.53 -2.15
N PRO A 4 13.27 3.64 -1.96
CA PRO A 4 13.94 4.93 -1.76
C PRO A 4 13.67 5.97 -2.85
N GLY A 5 13.59 5.58 -4.13
CA GLY A 5 13.28 6.52 -5.22
C GLY A 5 11.93 7.26 -5.10
N ALA A 6 10.99 6.80 -4.26
CA ALA A 6 9.75 7.54 -3.98
C ALA A 6 10.01 8.84 -3.20
N LEU A 7 11.16 8.94 -2.51
CA LEU A 7 11.57 10.08 -1.70
C LEU A 7 11.67 11.37 -2.51
N ARG A 8 11.97 11.27 -3.81
CA ARG A 8 12.02 12.42 -4.73
C ARG A 8 10.73 13.26 -4.72
N ASN A 9 9.58 12.62 -4.47
CA ASN A 9 8.28 13.30 -4.45
C ASN A 9 8.01 14.02 -3.12
N TYR A 10 8.79 13.73 -2.07
CA TYR A 10 8.55 14.17 -0.70
C TYR A 10 9.76 14.89 -0.08
N ALA A 11 10.87 15.01 -0.80
CA ALA A 11 12.12 15.53 -0.29
C ALA A 11 11.98 16.94 0.30
N SER A 12 11.25 17.85 -0.35
CA SER A 12 11.03 19.21 0.16
C SER A 12 10.26 19.19 1.48
N THR A 13 9.20 18.39 1.58
CA THR A 13 8.40 18.26 2.81
C THR A 13 9.23 17.67 3.95
N ILE A 14 10.07 16.67 3.66
CA ILE A 14 10.91 16.04 4.68
C ILE A 14 11.98 17.02 5.19
N ARG A 15 12.61 17.81 4.31
CA ARG A 15 13.56 18.86 4.72
C ARG A 15 12.91 19.91 5.60
N GLU A 16 11.75 20.43 5.20
CA GLU A 16 10.99 21.40 5.98
C GLU A 16 10.63 20.88 7.38
N LEU A 17 10.26 19.60 7.49
CA LEU A 17 9.99 18.99 8.78
C LEU A 17 11.27 18.83 9.62
N ALA A 18 12.38 18.44 9.00
CA ALA A 18 13.67 18.30 9.68
C ALA A 18 14.19 19.66 10.19
N GLU A 19 14.07 20.71 9.37
CA GLU A 19 14.46 22.09 9.73
C GLU A 19 13.64 22.65 10.89
N ARG A 20 12.37 22.23 11.01
CA ARG A 20 11.51 22.56 12.15
C ARG A 20 11.81 21.72 13.40
N GLY A 21 12.81 20.84 13.34
CA GLY A 21 13.27 20.02 14.46
C GLY A 21 12.47 18.73 14.69
N HIS A 22 11.67 18.28 13.72
CA HIS A 22 10.95 17.01 13.84
C HIS A 22 11.90 15.82 13.69
N GLN A 23 11.66 14.76 14.46
CA GLN A 23 12.32 13.47 14.27
C GLN A 23 11.57 12.66 13.23
N ILE A 24 12.29 12.17 12.22
CA ILE A 24 11.69 11.51 11.06
C ILE A 24 12.33 10.13 10.90
N HIS A 25 11.50 9.10 10.88
CA HIS A 25 11.93 7.74 10.57
C HIS A 25 11.35 7.27 9.23
N LEU A 26 12.22 7.01 8.26
CA LEU A 26 11.87 6.59 6.91
C LEU A 26 11.92 5.06 6.79
N ALA A 27 10.76 4.44 6.60
CA ALA A 27 10.61 2.99 6.51
C ALA A 27 10.35 2.55 5.06
N PHE A 28 11.15 1.64 4.49
CA PHE A 28 11.06 1.19 3.09
C PHE A 28 10.68 -0.29 2.94
N VAL A 29 9.64 -0.60 2.14
CA VAL A 29 9.09 -1.96 1.96
C VAL A 29 9.90 -2.80 0.97
N MET A 30 10.54 -2.19 -0.02
CA MET A 30 11.39 -2.87 -0.99
C MET A 30 12.79 -2.28 -0.93
N GLN A 31 13.79 -3.15 -1.00
CA GLN A 31 15.18 -2.75 -1.13
C GLN A 31 15.41 -2.06 -2.48
N ASP A 32 16.34 -1.11 -2.49
CA ASP A 32 16.74 -0.37 -3.67
C ASP A 32 17.18 -1.33 -4.79
N ARG A 33 16.63 -1.17 -5.99
CA ARG A 33 17.00 -1.97 -7.17
C ARG A 33 17.91 -1.21 -8.13
N LEU A 34 18.08 0.10 -7.96
CA LEU A 34 18.58 0.97 -9.03
C LEU A 34 19.46 2.15 -8.57
N GLY A 35 19.99 2.14 -7.34
CA GLY A 35 20.92 3.20 -6.88
C GLY A 35 20.24 4.55 -6.62
N ASP A 36 18.93 4.54 -6.41
CA ASP A 36 18.13 5.73 -6.07
C ASP A 36 18.30 6.17 -4.60
N GLY A 37 19.11 5.44 -3.82
CA GLY A 37 19.41 5.74 -2.42
C GLY A 37 20.20 7.03 -2.18
N ARG A 38 20.77 7.69 -3.21
CA ARG A 38 21.59 8.90 -3.00
C ARG A 38 20.84 9.99 -2.22
N LEU A 39 19.59 10.26 -2.58
CA LEU A 39 18.77 11.24 -1.85
C LEU A 39 18.49 10.83 -0.40
N LEU A 40 18.42 9.53 -0.12
CA LEU A 40 18.26 9.03 1.25
C LEU A 40 19.53 9.31 2.05
N TRP A 41 20.70 9.00 1.48
CA TRP A 41 22.00 9.26 2.10
C TRP A 41 22.23 10.76 2.34
N ASP A 42 21.99 11.60 1.31
CA ASP A 42 22.10 13.05 1.42
C ASP A 42 21.25 13.57 2.59
N LEU A 43 19.99 13.11 2.72
CA LEU A 43 19.11 13.55 3.80
C LEU A 43 19.54 13.05 5.18
N THR A 44 20.05 11.82 5.30
CA THR A 44 20.52 11.29 6.59
C THR A 44 21.85 11.87 7.02
N ASP A 45 22.69 12.28 6.07
CA ASP A 45 23.97 12.94 6.33
C ASP A 45 23.75 14.42 6.70
N ASP A 46 22.85 15.12 5.99
CA ASP A 46 22.53 16.53 6.23
C ASP A 46 21.75 16.74 7.54
N TYR A 47 20.91 15.78 7.93
CA TYR A 47 20.02 15.88 9.09
C TYR A 47 20.10 14.65 9.99
N SER A 48 20.75 14.79 11.14
CA SER A 48 20.87 13.71 12.14
C SER A 48 19.53 13.30 12.79
N CYS A 49 18.47 14.11 12.63
CA CYS A 49 17.11 13.79 13.07
C CYS A 49 16.37 12.85 12.12
N ILE A 50 16.94 12.57 10.93
CA ILE A 50 16.38 11.64 9.95
C ILE A 50 17.08 10.30 10.08
N THR A 51 16.28 9.25 10.32
CA THR A 51 16.76 7.86 10.37
C THR A 51 15.99 7.01 9.37
N HIS A 52 16.51 5.84 9.00
CA HIS A 52 15.83 4.96 8.04
C HIS A 52 15.90 3.48 8.44
N SER A 53 14.95 2.69 7.93
CA SER A 53 14.94 1.24 8.06
C SER A 53 14.34 0.54 6.83
N ASP A 54 14.89 -0.64 6.50
CA ASP A 54 14.38 -1.48 5.43
C ASP A 54 13.51 -2.63 5.99
N LEU A 55 12.21 -2.57 5.66
CA LEU A 55 11.24 -3.61 5.96
C LEU A 55 11.42 -4.86 5.09
N ALA A 56 12.03 -4.74 3.92
CA ALA A 56 12.32 -5.87 3.02
C ALA A 56 13.35 -6.86 3.57
N SER A 57 14.21 -6.44 4.50
CA SER A 57 15.37 -7.22 4.96
C SER A 57 14.95 -8.48 5.73
N LYS A 58 13.77 -8.48 6.38
CA LYS A 58 13.22 -9.64 7.07
C LYS A 58 12.11 -10.26 6.22
N LYS A 59 12.36 -11.49 5.73
CA LYS A 59 11.35 -12.30 5.03
C LYS A 59 10.14 -12.48 5.94
N THR A 60 9.06 -11.74 5.67
CA THR A 60 7.80 -11.88 6.39
C THR A 60 7.32 -13.33 6.32
N PRO A 61 7.11 -14.03 7.45
CA PRO A 61 6.62 -15.40 7.44
C PRO A 61 5.18 -15.52 6.89
N TYR A 62 4.43 -14.42 6.87
CA TYR A 62 3.00 -14.36 6.53
C TYR A 62 2.72 -14.07 5.04
N ARG A 63 3.52 -14.63 4.12
CA ARG A 63 3.34 -14.42 2.66
C ARG A 63 1.95 -14.81 2.16
N PHE A 64 1.31 -15.79 2.80
CA PHE A 64 -0.06 -16.20 2.51
C PHE A 64 -1.07 -15.07 2.77
N TRP A 65 -1.10 -14.53 3.99
CA TRP A 65 -2.02 -13.46 4.39
C TRP A 65 -1.81 -12.19 3.58
N LEU A 66 -0.56 -11.85 3.27
CA LEU A 66 -0.25 -10.72 2.39
C LEU A 66 -0.77 -10.94 0.95
N GLY A 67 -0.73 -12.18 0.46
CA GLY A 67 -1.29 -12.56 -0.83
C GLY A 67 -2.82 -12.49 -0.82
N LEU A 68 -3.45 -13.00 0.23
CA LEU A 68 -4.90 -12.94 0.44
C LEU A 68 -5.38 -11.48 0.51
N ALA A 69 -4.76 -10.65 1.34
CA ALA A 69 -5.09 -9.22 1.47
C ALA A 69 -4.99 -8.50 0.12
N ARG A 70 -3.92 -8.77 -0.65
CA ARG A 70 -3.78 -8.22 -2.01
C ARG A 70 -4.90 -8.68 -2.95
N GLY A 71 -5.24 -9.97 -2.94
CA GLY A 71 -6.30 -10.52 -3.77
C GLY A 71 -7.66 -9.89 -3.46
N VAL A 72 -7.99 -9.79 -2.17
CA VAL A 72 -9.23 -9.17 -1.67
C VAL A 72 -9.30 -7.70 -2.08
N ARG A 73 -8.23 -6.93 -1.87
CA ARG A 73 -8.14 -5.51 -2.28
C ARG A 73 -8.32 -5.33 -3.78
N PHE A 74 -7.59 -6.11 -4.59
CA PHE A 74 -7.74 -6.03 -6.04
C PHE A 74 -9.16 -6.38 -6.49
N TRP A 75 -9.80 -7.35 -5.82
CA TRP A 75 -11.17 -7.70 -6.15
C TRP A 75 -12.16 -6.60 -5.78
N ALA A 76 -12.02 -6.00 -4.59
CA ALA A 76 -12.82 -4.86 -4.18
C ALA A 76 -12.67 -3.66 -5.15
N ASP A 77 -11.43 -3.37 -5.57
CA ASP A 77 -11.13 -2.34 -6.58
C ASP A 77 -11.79 -2.64 -7.93
N PHE A 78 -11.77 -3.91 -8.35
CA PHE A 78 -12.40 -4.32 -9.61
C PHE A 78 -13.92 -4.15 -9.57
N LEU A 79 -14.59 -4.51 -8.46
CA LEU A 79 -16.03 -4.28 -8.28
C LEU A 79 -16.39 -2.80 -8.38
N ARG A 80 -15.56 -1.93 -7.81
CA ARG A 80 -15.70 -0.48 -7.94
C ARG A 80 -15.59 -0.03 -9.40
N CYS A 81 -14.63 -0.57 -10.16
CA CYS A 81 -14.48 -0.28 -11.60
C CYS A 81 -15.65 -0.76 -12.49
N LEU A 82 -16.52 -1.63 -11.98
CA LEU A 82 -17.78 -2.02 -12.64
C LEU A 82 -18.93 -1.05 -12.32
N GLY A 83 -18.76 -0.17 -11.32
CA GLY A 83 -19.69 0.88 -10.93
C GLY A 83 -20.09 1.82 -12.06
N PRO A 84 -21.27 2.46 -11.98
CA PRO A 84 -21.69 3.44 -12.99
C PRO A 84 -20.72 4.62 -13.11
N GLU A 85 -20.08 5.02 -12.01
CA GLU A 85 -19.05 6.08 -11.94
C GLU A 85 -17.86 5.84 -12.87
N TYR A 86 -17.55 4.56 -13.17
CA TYR A 86 -16.40 4.16 -13.98
C TYR A 86 -16.83 3.59 -15.33
N ARG A 87 -18.03 3.92 -15.82
CA ARG A 87 -18.57 3.41 -17.08
C ARG A 87 -17.63 3.68 -18.25
N ASP A 88 -17.12 4.90 -18.34
CA ASP A 88 -16.27 5.39 -19.44
C ASP A 88 -14.76 5.18 -19.19
N ALA A 89 -14.38 4.69 -18.00
CA ALA A 89 -13.00 4.46 -17.60
C ALA A 89 -12.46 3.10 -18.10
N VAL A 90 -12.56 2.85 -19.41
CA VAL A 90 -12.24 1.55 -20.04
C VAL A 90 -10.82 1.07 -19.72
N LYS A 91 -9.82 1.95 -19.88
CA LYS A 91 -8.41 1.64 -19.57
C LYS A 91 -8.14 1.33 -18.09
N LEU A 92 -8.94 1.88 -17.18
CA LEU A 92 -8.82 1.57 -15.75
C LEU A 92 -9.36 0.16 -15.48
N ARG A 93 -10.51 -0.17 -16.06
CA ARG A 93 -11.15 -1.47 -15.92
C ARG A 93 -10.32 -2.59 -16.51
N GLU A 94 -9.68 -2.38 -17.67
CA GLU A 94 -8.76 -3.35 -18.27
C GLU A 94 -7.57 -3.64 -17.37
N ARG A 95 -6.94 -2.59 -16.82
CA ARG A 95 -5.81 -2.75 -15.88
C ARG A 95 -6.23 -3.48 -14.60
N ALA A 96 -7.43 -3.20 -14.09
CA ALA A 96 -7.95 -3.91 -12.93
C ALA A 96 -8.19 -5.41 -13.22
N GLN A 97 -8.71 -5.75 -14.41
CA GLN A 97 -8.91 -7.15 -14.83
C GLN A 97 -7.61 -7.94 -14.89
N LEU A 98 -6.52 -7.34 -15.34
CA LEU A 98 -5.21 -8.01 -15.44
C LEU A 98 -4.63 -8.40 -14.06
N ARG A 99 -5.09 -7.76 -12.98
CA ARG A 99 -4.63 -8.04 -11.61
C ARG A 99 -5.39 -9.17 -10.93
N LEU A 100 -6.53 -9.60 -11.49
CA LEU A 100 -7.34 -10.70 -10.94
C LEU A 100 -7.22 -11.97 -11.78
N PRO A 101 -7.32 -13.16 -11.15
CA PRO A 101 -7.61 -14.40 -11.85
C PRO A 101 -8.90 -14.29 -12.68
N ARG A 102 -8.89 -14.88 -13.89
CA ARG A 102 -10.02 -14.85 -14.83
C ARG A 102 -11.33 -15.37 -14.23
N VAL A 103 -11.24 -16.35 -13.32
CA VAL A 103 -12.40 -16.92 -12.61
C VAL A 103 -13.11 -15.87 -11.76
N LEU A 104 -12.36 -15.05 -11.01
CA LEU A 104 -12.94 -13.97 -10.18
C LEU A 104 -13.52 -12.84 -11.04
N VAL A 105 -12.90 -12.55 -12.19
CA VAL A 105 -13.45 -11.60 -13.17
C VAL A 105 -14.80 -12.09 -13.70
N GLY A 106 -14.90 -13.38 -14.05
CA GLY A 106 -16.16 -14.00 -14.49
C GLY A 106 -17.24 -13.96 -13.41
N LEU A 107 -16.90 -14.35 -12.17
CA LEU A 107 -17.80 -14.33 -11.02
C LEU A 107 -18.39 -12.93 -10.78
N SER A 108 -17.54 -11.90 -10.86
CA SER A 108 -17.94 -10.50 -10.67
C SER A 108 -18.92 -9.98 -11.73
N ARG A 109 -18.99 -10.64 -12.90
CA ARG A 109 -19.88 -10.25 -14.00
C ARG A 109 -21.23 -10.98 -13.98
N LEU A 110 -21.42 -11.95 -13.08
CA LEU A 110 -22.71 -12.61 -12.93
C LEU A 110 -23.81 -11.59 -12.60
N PRO A 111 -25.02 -11.73 -13.13
CA PRO A 111 -26.08 -10.72 -13.00
C PRO A 111 -26.47 -10.44 -11.54
N LEU A 112 -26.39 -11.45 -10.68
CA LEU A 112 -26.65 -11.29 -9.24
C LEU A 112 -25.60 -10.38 -8.58
N ILE A 113 -24.32 -10.58 -8.90
CA ILE A 113 -23.21 -9.82 -8.33
C ILE A 113 -23.10 -8.46 -9.00
N ASN A 114 -23.22 -8.35 -10.31
CA ASN A 114 -23.10 -7.11 -11.08
C ASN A 114 -24.29 -6.14 -10.89
N SER A 115 -25.29 -6.53 -10.09
CA SER A 115 -26.33 -5.61 -9.62
C SER A 115 -25.74 -4.53 -8.69
N GLY A 116 -26.42 -3.38 -8.53
CA GLY A 116 -25.96 -2.34 -7.60
C GLY A 116 -25.82 -2.85 -6.16
N ILE A 117 -26.82 -3.60 -5.70
CA ILE A 117 -26.88 -4.17 -4.35
C ILE A 117 -25.88 -5.31 -4.19
N GLY A 118 -25.80 -6.23 -5.17
CA GLY A 118 -24.87 -7.36 -5.14
C GLY A 118 -23.40 -6.91 -5.09
N ARG A 119 -23.03 -5.89 -5.87
CA ARG A 119 -21.69 -5.29 -5.83
C ARG A 119 -21.39 -4.70 -4.47
N ALA A 120 -22.33 -3.93 -3.92
CA ALA A 120 -22.15 -3.30 -2.61
C ALA A 120 -22.01 -4.33 -1.48
N LEU A 121 -22.79 -5.41 -1.51
CA LEU A 121 -22.75 -6.47 -0.52
C LEU A 121 -21.44 -7.28 -0.61
N LEU A 122 -21.03 -7.65 -1.82
CA LEU A 122 -19.76 -8.34 -2.04
C LEU A 122 -18.57 -7.46 -1.67
N TRP A 123 -18.59 -6.17 -2.02
CA TRP A 123 -17.55 -5.21 -1.62
C TRP A 123 -17.46 -5.08 -0.10
N LYS A 124 -18.59 -4.98 0.61
CA LYS A 124 -18.62 -4.98 2.09
C LYS A 124 -18.04 -6.27 2.67
N LEU A 125 -18.40 -7.42 2.12
CA LEU A 125 -17.87 -8.72 2.55
C LEU A 125 -16.35 -8.78 2.37
N LEU A 126 -15.84 -8.31 1.23
CA LEU A 126 -14.40 -8.26 0.96
C LEU A 126 -13.67 -7.34 1.95
N LEU A 127 -14.20 -6.16 2.25
CA LEU A 127 -13.63 -5.29 3.28
C LEU A 127 -13.64 -5.94 4.67
N TRP A 128 -14.70 -6.66 5.00
CA TRP A 128 -14.79 -7.36 6.28
C TRP A 128 -13.76 -8.49 6.38
N ILE A 129 -13.57 -9.25 5.29
CA ILE A 129 -12.50 -10.25 5.18
C ILE A 129 -11.14 -9.57 5.33
N GLU A 130 -10.92 -8.44 4.66
CA GLU A 130 -9.65 -7.69 4.75
C GLU A 130 -9.35 -7.26 6.18
N GLN A 131 -10.35 -6.76 6.92
CA GLN A 131 -10.20 -6.34 8.32
C GLN A 131 -9.93 -7.52 9.27
N ALA A 132 -10.36 -8.73 8.91
CA ALA A 132 -10.09 -9.94 9.69
C ALA A 132 -8.68 -10.51 9.44
N ILE A 133 -7.97 -10.04 8.41
CA ILE A 133 -6.60 -10.49 8.13
C ILE A 133 -5.67 -9.93 9.22
N PRO A 134 -4.86 -10.78 9.89
CA PRO A 134 -3.96 -10.33 10.94
C PRO A 134 -2.90 -9.36 10.39
N THR A 135 -2.53 -8.39 11.22
CA THR A 135 -1.39 -7.50 10.96
C THR A 135 -0.07 -8.25 11.10
N ASP A 136 0.98 -7.69 10.52
CA ASP A 136 2.33 -8.23 10.67
C ASP A 136 2.91 -7.76 12.01
N HIS A 137 3.04 -8.67 12.98
CA HIS A 137 3.59 -8.38 14.30
C HIS A 137 4.98 -7.73 14.26
N TRP A 138 5.78 -7.99 13.21
CA TRP A 138 7.08 -7.36 13.06
C TRP A 138 6.94 -5.87 12.72
N VAL A 139 6.00 -5.52 11.83
CA VAL A 139 5.68 -4.12 11.51
C VAL A 139 5.08 -3.43 12.74
N ASP A 140 4.18 -4.10 13.47
CA ASP A 140 3.57 -3.57 14.69
C ASP A 140 4.65 -3.29 15.75
N SER A 141 5.61 -4.19 15.91
CA SER A 141 6.73 -4.02 16.84
C SER A 141 7.65 -2.87 16.44
N LEU A 142 7.92 -2.70 15.13
CA LEU A 142 8.73 -1.60 14.61
C LEU A 142 8.05 -0.25 14.92
N ILE A 143 6.75 -0.14 14.65
CA ILE A 143 5.96 1.06 14.95
C ILE A 143 5.97 1.33 16.45
N ALA A 144 5.72 0.31 17.28
CA ALA A 144 5.70 0.42 18.73
C ALA A 144 7.06 0.86 19.30
N THR A 145 8.16 0.40 18.71
CA THR A 145 9.53 0.77 19.13
C THR A 145 9.81 2.25 18.85
N GLN A 146 9.33 2.77 17.72
CA GLN A 146 9.57 4.17 17.35
C GLN A 146 8.69 5.17 18.11
N LYS A 147 7.59 4.73 18.74
CA LYS A 147 6.62 5.59 19.45
C LYS A 147 6.26 6.87 18.66
N PRO A 148 5.83 6.76 17.39
CA PRO A 148 5.58 7.93 16.57
C PRO A 148 4.31 8.68 17.02
N ASP A 149 4.37 10.01 17.01
CA ASP A 149 3.17 10.85 17.16
C ASP A 149 2.27 10.79 15.91
N VAL A 150 2.89 10.60 14.74
CA VAL A 150 2.21 10.56 13.44
C VAL A 150 2.83 9.49 12.55
N ILE A 151 1.97 8.71 11.89
CA ILE A 151 2.38 7.73 10.86
C ILE A 151 1.84 8.19 9.51
N LEU A 152 2.73 8.40 8.55
CA LEU A 152 2.39 8.74 7.18
C LEU A 152 2.63 7.53 6.26
N VAL A 153 1.59 7.13 5.54
CA VAL A 153 1.65 6.03 4.57
C VAL A 153 1.63 6.60 3.17
N THR A 154 2.65 6.27 2.38
CA THR A 154 2.73 6.70 0.97
C THR A 154 1.99 5.72 0.06
N PRO A 155 1.28 6.22 -0.98
CA PRO A 155 0.58 5.39 -1.97
C PRO A 155 1.51 4.51 -2.82
#